data_AF-A0A254TBX3-F1
#
_entry.id   AF-A0A254TBX3-F1
#
_cell.length_a   1.000
_cell.length_b   1.000
_cell.length_c   1.000
_cell.angle_alpha   90.00
_cell.angle_beta   90.00
_cell.angle_gamma   90.00
#
_symmetry.space_group_name_H-M   'P 1'
#
loop_
_entity.id
_entity.type
_entity.pdbx_description
1 polymer ?
#
loop_
_entity_poly.entity_id
_entity_poly.type
_entity_poly.pdbx_seq_one_letter_code
_entity_poly.pdbx_strand_id
1 'polypeptide(L)' 'MHTKSNRYLQQTQRVAVRVNLDGTPAQPVLDEHRTRAAEVLRERHKKKAAEQKATREAEQAERRLKDKLGQLAEKFGRSR' A
#
# COMPACT_ATOMS: atom_id res chain seq x y z
N MET A 1 -14.29 -1.59 8.29
CA MET A 1 -13.99 -2.41 9.50
C MET A 1 -12.71 -1.88 10.17
N HIS A 2 -12.80 -1.34 11.39
CA HIS A 2 -11.71 -0.57 12.03
C HIS A 2 -10.52 -1.42 12.47
N THR A 3 -10.75 -2.61 13.03
CA THR A 3 -9.71 -3.52 13.57
C THR A 3 -8.80 -4.14 12.51
N LYS A 4 -9.24 -4.18 11.25
CA LYS A 4 -8.40 -4.64 10.13
C LYS A 4 -7.58 -3.52 9.49
N SER A 5 -7.71 -2.27 9.93
CA SER A 5 -7.02 -1.13 9.33
C SER A 5 -5.52 -1.14 9.65
N ASN A 6 -4.69 -0.57 8.75
CA ASN A 6 -3.25 -0.43 9.01
C ASN A 6 -2.98 0.41 10.26
N ARG A 7 -3.78 1.47 10.49
CA ARG A 7 -3.68 2.32 11.68
C ARG A 7 -3.87 1.52 12.97
N TYR A 8 -4.90 0.67 13.01
CA TYR A 8 -5.15 -0.18 14.17
C TYR A 8 -4.03 -1.19 14.42
N LEU A 9 -3.53 -1.84 13.37
CA LEU A 9 -2.42 -2.79 13.48
C LEU A 9 -1.14 -2.10 13.94
N GLN A 10 -0.85 -0.89 13.46
CA GLN A 10 0.30 -0.11 13.90
C GLN A 10 0.20 0.26 15.38
N GLN A 11 -0.99 0.63 15.86
CA GLN A 11 -1.20 0.92 17.27
C GLN A 11 -1.06 -0.33 18.13
N THR A 12 -1.62 -1.46 17.67
CA THR A 12 -1.52 -2.75 18.37
C THR A 12 -0.08 -3.22 18.49
N GLN A 13 0.74 -3.02 17.46
CA GLN A 13 2.18 -3.33 17.50
C GLN A 13 2.92 -2.48 18.55
N ARG A 14 2.57 -1.20 18.69
CA ARG A 14 3.32 -0.23 19.50
C ARG A 14 2.89 -0.17 20.96
N VAL A 15 1.60 -0.30 21.25
CA VAL A 15 1.06 -0.07 22.58
C VAL A 15 1.04 -1.35 23.41
N ALA A 16 1.33 -1.22 24.71
CA ALA A 16 1.33 -2.35 25.66
C ALA A 16 -0.04 -2.62 26.31
N VAL A 17 -0.92 -1.61 26.38
CA VAL A 17 -2.20 -1.68 27.11
C VAL A 17 -3.35 -1.20 26.23
N ARG A 18 -4.48 -1.93 26.23
CA ARG A 18 -5.70 -1.48 25.55
C ARG A 18 -6.37 -0.38 26.35
N VAL A 19 -7.26 0.38 25.73
CA VAL A 19 -7.98 1.46 26.40
C VAL A 19 -9.47 1.22 26.25
N ASN A 20 -10.20 1.38 27.35
CA ASN A 20 -11.66 1.34 27.38
C ASN A 20 -12.25 2.62 26.78
N LEU A 21 -13.57 2.66 26.61
CA LEU A 21 -14.26 3.82 26.02
C LEU A 21 -14.22 5.07 26.91
N ASP A 22 -14.08 4.88 28.22
CA ASP A 22 -13.92 5.94 29.22
C ASP A 22 -12.47 6.44 29.37
N GLY A 23 -11.53 5.88 28.59
CA GLY A 23 -10.11 6.24 28.65
C GLY A 23 -9.31 5.49 29.71
N THR A 24 -9.94 4.61 30.50
CA THR A 24 -9.22 3.80 31.49
C THR A 24 -8.38 2.71 30.83
N PRO A 25 -7.24 2.32 31.42
CA PRO A 25 -6.45 1.19 30.93
C PRO A 25 -7.28 -0.09 31.04
N ALA A 26 -7.33 -0.84 29.95
CA ALA A 26 -7.96 -2.15 29.85
C ALA A 26 -6.88 -3.25 29.91
N GLN A 27 -7.17 -4.43 29.36
CA GLN A 27 -6.24 -5.54 29.36
C GLN A 27 -4.96 -5.23 28.57
N PRO A 28 -3.82 -5.81 29.00
CA PRO A 28 -2.57 -5.71 28.26
C PRO A 28 -2.69 -6.39 26.89
N VAL A 29 -1.97 -5.84 25.92
CA VAL A 29 -1.79 -6.45 24.60
C VAL A 29 -0.69 -7.50 24.72
N LEU A 30 -1.04 -8.78 24.60
CA LEU A 30 -0.06 -9.86 24.60
C LEU A 30 0.96 -9.66 23.47
N ASP A 31 2.21 -10.03 23.71
CA ASP A 31 3.29 -9.88 22.74
C ASP A 31 3.01 -10.62 21.43
N GLU A 32 2.34 -11.78 21.47
CA GLU A 32 1.87 -12.51 20.29
C GLU A 32 0.96 -11.68 19.38
N HIS A 33 0.13 -10.80 19.95
CA HIS A 33 -0.72 -9.91 19.15
C HIS A 33 0.10 -8.80 18.49
N ARG A 34 1.16 -8.34 19.16
CA ARG A 34 2.07 -7.30 18.65
C ARG A 34 2.93 -7.85 17.52
N THR A 35 3.46 -9.07 17.67
CA THR A 35 4.22 -9.75 16.62
C THR A 35 3.36 -10.03 15.40
N ARG A 36 2.16 -10.60 15.60
CA ARG A 36 1.20 -10.82 14.50
C ARG A 36 0.82 -9.53 13.79
N ALA A 37 0.58 -8.44 14.52
CA ALA A 37 0.28 -7.15 13.91
C ALA A 37 1.45 -6.64 13.04
N ALA A 38 2.69 -6.82 13.50
CA ALA A 38 3.89 -6.46 12.75
C ALA A 38 4.05 -7.30 11.47
N GLU A 39 3.79 -8.61 11.53
CA GLU A 39 3.83 -9.51 10.37
C GLU A 39 2.81 -9.11 9.31
N VAL A 40 1.55 -8.88 9.72
CA VAL A 40 0.48 -8.47 8.80
C VAL A 40 0.82 -7.13 8.13
N LEU A 41 1.42 -6.18 8.85
CA LEU A 41 1.85 -4.91 8.26
C LEU A 41 2.97 -5.12 7.24
N ARG A 42 3.95 -5.98 7.53
CA ARG A 42 5.04 -6.33 6.59
C ARG A 42 4.47 -6.95 5.31
N GLU A 43 3.57 -7.91 5.41
CA GLU A 43 2.94 -8.55 4.26
C GLU A 43 2.17 -7.55 3.40
N ARG A 44 1.38 -6.67 4.04
CA ARG A 44 0.62 -5.63 3.33
C ARG A 44 1.53 -4.63 2.63
N HIS A 45 2.63 -4.24 3.26
CA HIS A 45 3.60 -3.33 2.65
C HIS A 45 4.30 -3.99 1.46
N LYS A 46 4.69 -5.27 1.57
CA LYS A 46 5.23 -6.05 0.44
C LYS A 46 4.24 -6.10 -0.72
N LYS A 47 2.97 -6.44 -0.45
CA LYS A 47 1.92 -6.49 -1.47
C LYS A 47 1.72 -5.14 -2.16
N LYS A 48 1.60 -4.06 -1.37
CA LYS A 48 1.44 -2.70 -1.91
C LYS A 48 2.65 -2.25 -2.73
N ALA A 49 3.87 -2.59 -2.32
CA ALA A 49 5.08 -2.29 -3.08
C ALA A 49 5.11 -3.04 -4.42
N ALA A 50 4.70 -4.31 -4.44
CA ALA A 50 4.58 -5.09 -5.67
C ALA A 50 3.53 -4.50 -6.62
N GLU A 51 2.35 -4.14 -6.12
CA GLU A 51 1.30 -3.47 -6.90
C GLU A 51 1.80 -2.15 -7.49
N GLN A 52 2.46 -1.30 -6.68
CA GLN A 52 3.02 -0.04 -7.16
C GLN A 52 4.12 -0.21 -8.21
N LYS A 53 4.92 -1.27 -8.11
CA LYS A 53 5.94 -1.58 -9.11
C LYS A 53 5.27 -1.95 -10.44
N ALA A 54 4.26 -2.82 -10.40
CA ALA A 54 3.52 -3.23 -11.59
C ALA A 54 2.81 -2.04 -12.27
N THR A 55 2.17 -1.14 -11.49
CA THR A 55 1.52 0.05 -12.07
C THR A 55 2.53 0.97 -12.74
N ARG A 56 3.71 1.20 -12.13
CA ARG A 56 4.77 2.03 -12.73
C ARG A 56 5.30 1.44 -14.02
N GLU A 57 5.48 0.12 -14.09
CA GLU A 57 5.95 -0.55 -15.31
C GLU A 57 4.92 -0.45 -16.45
N ALA A 58 3.63 -0.59 -16.13
CA ALA A 58 2.53 -0.40 -17.08
C ALA A 58 2.46 1.05 -17.58
N GLU A 59 2.51 2.04 -16.68
CA GLU A 59 2.51 3.46 -17.05
C GLU A 59 3.71 3.81 -17.95
N GLN A 60 4.89 3.26 -17.67
CA GLN A 60 6.06 3.47 -18.53
C GLN A 60 5.89 2.80 -19.90
N ALA A 61 5.28 1.62 -19.98
CA ALA A 61 4.99 0.97 -21.25
C ALA A 61 3.99 1.76 -22.09
N GLU A 62 2.94 2.30 -21.47
CA GLU A 62 1.97 3.17 -22.13
C GLU A 62 2.61 4.46 -22.63
N ARG A 63 3.49 5.09 -21.84
CA ARG A 63 4.25 6.28 -22.27
C ARG A 63 5.08 5.96 -23.52
N ARG A 64 5.87 4.88 -23.49
CA ARG A 64 6.66 4.43 -24.65
C ARG A 64 5.78 4.16 -25.88
N LEU A 65 4.58 3.61 -25.69
CA LEU A 65 3.64 3.36 -26.77
C LEU A 65 3.11 4.68 -27.35
N LYS A 66 2.69 5.62 -26.49
CA LYS A 66 2.22 6.94 -26.91
C LYS A 66 3.30 7.72 -27.66
N ASP A 67 4.54 7.70 -27.17
CA ASP A 67 5.67 8.36 -27.83
C ASP A 67 5.91 7.78 -29.23
N LYS A 68 5.89 6.45 -29.37
CA LYS A 68 6.01 5.78 -30.68
C LYS A 68 4.86 6.12 -31.61
N LEU A 69 3.62 6.14 -31.12
CA LEU A 69 2.46 6.54 -31.92
C LEU A 69 2.57 7.99 -32.38
N GLY A 70 3.07 8.89 -31.52
CA GLY A 70 3.36 10.28 -31.87
C GLY A 70 4.37 10.39 -33.01
N GLN A 71 5.50 9.67 -32.91
CA GLN A 71 6.51 9.64 -33.98
C GLN A 71 5.95 9.12 -35.31
N LEU A 72 5.11 8.08 -35.29
CA LEU A 72 4.45 7.58 -36.50
C LEU A 72 3.47 8.61 -37.07
N ALA A 73 2.66 9.24 -36.23
CA ALA A 73 1.74 10.29 -36.65
C ALA A 73 2.47 11.49 -37.26
N GLU A 74 3.60 11.91 -36.70
CA GLU A 74 4.44 12.98 -37.26
C GLU A 74 5.04 12.58 -38.61
N LYS A 75 5.55 11.35 -38.73
CA LYS A 75 6.21 10.85 -39.95
C LYS A 75 5.23 10.66 -41.10
N PHE A 76 4.04 10.13 -40.84
CA PHE A 76 3.06 9.75 -41.86
C PHE A 76 1.87 10.72 -41.98
N GLY A 77 1.66 11.61 -41.01
CA GLY A 77 0.55 12.58 -41.02
C GLY A 77 0.75 13.78 -41.94
N ARG A 78 1.99 14.03 -42.41
CA ARG A 78 2.33 15.14 -43.31
C ARG A 78 2.19 14.81 -44.81
N SER A 79 1.68 13.63 -45.16
CA SER A 79 1.30 13.31 -46.54
C SER A 79 -0.17 13.68 -46.79
N ARG A 80 -0.48 14.98 -46.78
CA ARG A 80 -1.66 15.53 -47.44
C ARG A 80 -1.46 17.01 -47.72
#